data_AF-A0A3D4NL36-F1
#
_entry.id   AF-A0A3D4NL36-F1
#
_cell.length_a   1.000
_cell.length_b   1.000
_cell.length_c   1.000
_cell.angle_alpha   90.00
_cell.angle_beta   90.00
_cell.angle_gamma   90.00
#
_symmetry.space_group_name_H-M   'P 1'
#
loop_
_entity.id
_entity.type
_entity.pdbx_description
1 polymer ?
#
loop_
_entity_poly.entity_id
_entity_poly.type
_entity_poly.pdbx_seq_one_letter_code
_entity_poly.pdbx_strand_id
1 'polypeptide(L)'
;MTQTNLRNGPDANGLFGAFGGRYVAETLMPLILDLAREYELAKEDPAFIEQLAYFQRDYVGRPSPLYFAERLTEFCGGAKIYLKREELNHTGAHKIN
;
A
#
# COMPACT_ATOMS: atom_id res chain seq x y z
N MET A 1 10.30 -12.20 -22.47
CA MET A 1 9.67 -12.20 -21.14
C MET A 1 10.22 -10.99 -20.40
N THR A 2 9.38 -10.00 -20.13
CA THR A 2 9.77 -8.78 -19.41
C THR A 2 10.15 -9.18 -18.00
N GLN A 3 11.40 -8.88 -17.61
CA GLN A 3 11.92 -9.29 -16.31
C GLN A 3 11.26 -8.41 -15.23
N THR A 4 10.34 -8.99 -14.46
CA THR A 4 9.71 -8.30 -13.35
C THR A 4 10.74 -8.06 -12.24
N ASN A 5 10.98 -6.80 -11.88
CA ASN A 5 11.74 -6.44 -10.68
C ASN A 5 10.79 -5.73 -9.72
N LEU A 6 10.99 -5.89 -8.41
CA LEU A 6 10.15 -5.30 -7.36
C LEU A 6 9.89 -3.79 -7.54
N ARG A 7 10.78 -3.06 -8.24
CA ARG A 7 10.59 -1.64 -8.55
C ARG A 7 9.53 -1.33 -9.61
N ASN A 8 9.30 -2.22 -10.56
CA ASN A 8 8.47 -1.96 -11.73
C ASN A 8 7.05 -2.54 -11.62
N GLY A 9 6.71 -3.13 -10.46
CA GLY A 9 5.43 -3.82 -10.25
C GLY A 9 5.36 -5.19 -10.94
N PRO A 10 4.23 -5.89 -10.85
CA PRO A 10 4.02 -7.17 -11.52
C PRO A 10 3.92 -6.98 -13.04
N ASP A 11 4.01 -8.08 -13.80
CA ASP A 11 3.67 -8.04 -15.23
C ASP A 11 2.16 -7.86 -15.46
N ALA A 12 1.74 -7.80 -16.73
CA ALA A 12 0.33 -7.63 -17.10
C ALA A 12 -0.59 -8.77 -16.60
N ASN A 13 -0.03 -9.94 -16.29
CA ASN A 13 -0.76 -11.07 -15.74
C ASN A 13 -0.81 -11.04 -14.20
N GLY A 14 -0.16 -10.06 -13.56
CA GLY A 14 -0.06 -9.96 -12.11
C GLY A 14 1.09 -10.77 -11.52
N LEU A 15 2.07 -11.19 -12.33
CA LEU A 15 3.19 -12.03 -11.87
C LEU A 15 4.45 -11.20 -11.55
N PHE A 16 5.01 -11.45 -10.38
CA PHE A 16 6.38 -11.11 -9.99
C PHE A 16 7.29 -12.33 -10.23
N GLY A 17 7.83 -12.44 -11.44
CA GLY A 17 8.53 -13.65 -11.86
C GLY A 17 7.57 -14.86 -11.83
N ALA A 18 7.78 -15.79 -10.90
CA ALA A 18 6.93 -16.98 -10.77
C ALA A 18 5.78 -16.82 -9.73
N PHE A 19 5.69 -15.69 -9.02
CA PHE A 19 4.74 -15.51 -7.92
C PHE A 19 3.64 -14.50 -8.26
N GLY A 20 2.45 -14.65 -7.68
CA GLY A 20 1.28 -13.80 -7.96
C GLY A 20 0.36 -14.43 -8.99
N GLY A 21 -0.12 -13.64 -9.95
CA GLY A 21 -1.07 -14.11 -10.97
C GLY A 21 -2.51 -14.19 -10.47
N ARG A 22 -3.38 -14.79 -11.29
CA ARG A 22 -4.83 -14.88 -11.04
C ARG A 22 -5.27 -16.35 -11.19
N TYR A 23 -5.13 -17.12 -10.13
CA TYR A 23 -5.53 -18.54 -10.07
C TYR A 23 -6.85 -18.68 -9.32
N VAL A 24 -7.94 -18.33 -9.99
CA VAL A 24 -9.30 -18.23 -9.42
C VAL A 24 -10.31 -18.94 -10.32
N ALA A 25 -11.52 -19.14 -9.84
CA ALA A 25 -12.61 -19.67 -10.65
C ALA A 25 -12.87 -18.79 -11.88
N GLU A 26 -13.11 -19.41 -13.05
CA GLU A 26 -13.35 -18.71 -14.32
C GLU A 26 -14.49 -17.69 -14.21
N THR A 27 -15.52 -18.01 -13.43
CA THR A 27 -16.67 -17.13 -13.16
C THR A 27 -16.30 -15.80 -12.49
N LEU A 28 -15.13 -15.71 -11.83
CA LEU A 28 -14.65 -14.47 -11.20
C LEU A 28 -13.79 -13.63 -12.14
N MET A 29 -13.28 -14.21 -13.23
CA MET A 29 -12.35 -13.50 -14.12
C MET A 29 -12.91 -12.23 -14.74
N PRO A 30 -14.18 -12.17 -15.21
CA PRO A 30 -14.75 -10.94 -15.74
C PRO A 30 -14.73 -9.80 -14.69
N LEU A 31 -15.15 -10.09 -13.45
CA LEU A 31 -15.19 -9.10 -12.37
C LEU A 31 -13.81 -8.59 -11.97
N ILE A 32 -12.80 -9.46 -11.98
CA ILE A 32 -11.41 -9.09 -11.68
C ILE A 32 -10.83 -8.20 -12.77
N LEU A 33 -11.13 -8.50 -14.04
CA LEU A 33 -10.68 -7.68 -15.17
C LEU A 33 -11.35 -6.30 -15.18
N ASP A 34 -12.64 -6.24 -14.86
CA ASP A 34 -13.36 -4.97 -14.72
C ASP A 34 -12.79 -4.12 -13.58
N LEU A 35 -12.58 -4.71 -12.41
CA LEU A 35 -11.97 -4.01 -11.27
C LEU A 35 -10.56 -3.49 -11.61
N ALA A 36 -9.74 -4.29 -12.29
CA ALA A 36 -8.40 -3.87 -12.71
C ALA A 36 -8.46 -2.69 -13.69
N ARG A 37 -9.40 -2.72 -14.64
CA ARG A 37 -9.61 -1.62 -15.60
C ARG A 37 -10.03 -0.33 -14.88
N GLU A 38 -11.00 -0.39 -13.99
CA GLU A 38 -11.45 0.79 -13.24
C GLU A 38 -10.38 1.33 -12.29
N TYR A 39 -9.58 0.46 -11.69
CA TYR A 39 -8.44 0.87 -10.86
C TYR A 39 -7.40 1.67 -11.66
N GLU A 40 -7.03 1.22 -12.87
CA GLU A 40 -6.08 1.95 -13.71
C GLU A 40 -6.60 3.34 -14.10
N LEU A 41 -7.92 3.47 -14.36
CA LEU A 41 -8.55 4.76 -14.62
C LEU A 41 -8.54 5.66 -13.38
N ALA A 42 -8.97 5.15 -12.22
CA ALA A 42 -9.07 5.91 -10.98
C ALA A 42 -7.69 6.36 -10.45
N LYS A 43 -6.65 5.56 -10.65
CA LYS A 43 -5.27 5.89 -10.22
C LYS A 43 -4.71 7.13 -10.94
N GLU A 44 -5.21 7.44 -12.14
CA GLU A 44 -4.79 8.60 -12.93
C GLU A 44 -5.78 9.78 -12.83
N ASP A 45 -6.95 9.58 -12.22
CA ASP A 45 -7.98 10.62 -12.06
C ASP A 45 -7.62 11.60 -10.92
N PRO A 46 -7.39 12.90 -11.22
CA PRO A 46 -7.09 13.90 -10.19
C PRO A 46 -8.19 14.06 -9.13
N ALA A 47 -9.47 13.90 -9.51
CA ALA A 47 -10.58 14.05 -8.57
C ALA A 47 -10.59 12.92 -7.54
N PHE A 48 -10.32 11.69 -7.97
CA PHE A 48 -10.17 10.54 -7.08
C PHE A 48 -8.97 10.72 -6.13
N ILE A 49 -7.82 11.17 -6.66
CA ILE A 49 -6.61 11.41 -5.86
C ILE A 49 -6.86 12.50 -4.81
N GLU A 50 -7.53 13.59 -5.17
CA GLU A 50 -7.88 14.68 -4.23
C GLU A 50 -8.79 14.17 -3.12
N GLN A 51 -9.81 13.39 -3.46
CA GLN A 51 -10.73 12.81 -2.49
C GLN A 51 -10.02 11.82 -1.55
N LEU A 52 -9.14 10.96 -2.08
CA LEU A 52 -8.35 10.04 -1.27
C LEU A 52 -7.43 10.80 -0.31
N ALA A 53 -6.75 11.85 -0.79
CA ALA A 53 -5.87 12.68 0.03
C ALA A 53 -6.63 13.40 1.16
N TYR A 54 -7.85 13.87 0.88
CA TYR A 54 -8.74 14.43 1.88
C TYR A 54 -9.03 13.43 3.01
N PHE A 55 -9.47 12.21 2.68
CA PHE A 55 -9.76 11.20 3.70
C PHE A 55 -8.50 10.73 4.44
N GLN A 56 -7.38 10.59 3.75
CA GLN A 56 -6.11 10.27 4.36
C GLN A 56 -5.72 11.30 5.43
N ARG A 57 -5.89 12.59 5.15
CA ARG A 57 -5.56 13.67 6.10
C ARG A 57 -6.60 13.80 7.21
N ASP A 58 -7.88 13.97 6.85
CA ASP A 58 -8.91 14.46 7.77
C ASP A 58 -9.68 13.34 8.48
N TYR A 59 -9.71 12.14 7.91
CA TYR A 59 -10.39 10.99 8.51
C TYR A 59 -9.40 9.98 9.11
N VAL A 60 -8.38 9.59 8.34
CA VAL A 60 -7.38 8.60 8.77
C VAL A 60 -6.35 9.21 9.73
N GLY A 61 -6.01 10.50 9.58
CA GLY A 61 -5.03 11.18 10.42
C GLY A 61 -3.59 11.10 9.91
N ARG A 62 -3.39 11.02 8.59
CA ARG A 62 -2.07 11.01 7.95
C ARG A 62 -1.50 12.43 7.83
N PRO A 63 -0.16 12.59 7.80
CA PRO A 63 0.85 11.54 7.90
C PRO A 63 1.06 11.06 9.34
N SER A 64 1.23 9.74 9.52
CA SER A 64 1.66 9.18 10.80
C SER A 64 3.08 9.65 11.15
N PRO A 65 3.37 9.99 12.42
CA PRO A 65 4.69 10.47 12.81
C PRO A 65 5.76 9.37 12.76
N LEU A 66 7.01 9.79 12.60
CA LEU A 66 8.19 8.94 12.77
C LEU A 66 8.81 9.26 14.14
N TYR A 67 8.61 8.38 15.12
CA TYR A 67 8.99 8.61 16.50
C TYR A 67 10.37 8.04 16.82
N PHE A 68 11.28 8.85 17.37
CA PHE A 68 12.57 8.38 17.85
C PHE A 68 12.41 7.70 19.21
N ALA A 69 12.69 6.40 19.29
CA ALA A 69 12.53 5.60 20.50
C ALA A 69 13.83 5.59 21.32
N GLU A 70 14.07 6.67 22.07
CA GLU A 70 15.30 6.91 22.84
C GLU A 70 15.65 5.76 23.79
N ARG A 71 14.70 5.36 24.64
CA ARG A 71 14.90 4.28 25.62
C ARG A 71 15.19 2.93 24.97
N LEU A 72 14.55 2.65 23.84
CA LEU A 72 14.78 1.41 23.10
C LEU A 72 16.15 1.45 22.40
N THR A 73 16.53 2.61 21.87
CA THR A 73 17.85 2.84 21.28
C THR A 73 18.95 2.63 22.32
N GLU A 74 18.81 3.22 23.51
CA GLU A 74 19.73 3.03 24.64
C GLU A 74 19.82 1.56 25.05
N PHE A 75 18.66 0.90 25.22
CA PHE A 75 18.60 -0.52 25.59
C PHE A 75 19.31 -1.43 24.57
N CYS A 76 19.14 -1.18 23.27
CA CYS A 76 19.78 -1.96 22.23
C CYS A 76 21.27 -1.62 22.02
N GLY A 77 21.75 -0.47 22.53
CA GLY A 77 23.16 -0.07 22.50
C GLY A 77 23.75 0.11 21.08
N GLY A 78 22.92 0.32 20.06
CA GLY A 78 23.32 0.26 18.65
C GLY A 78 22.78 1.41 17.81
N ALA A 79 22.24 1.08 16.63
CA ALA A 79 21.64 2.06 15.73
C ALA A 79 20.45 2.78 16.37
N LYS A 80 20.15 4.00 15.89
CA LYS A 80 18.95 4.75 16.28
C LYS A 80 17.69 4.00 15.84
N ILE A 81 16.75 3.82 16.76
CA ILE A 81 15.48 3.14 16.47
C ILE A 81 14.37 4.18 16.30
N TYR A 82 13.72 4.13 15.15
CA TYR A 82 12.57 4.96 14.82
C TYR A 82 11.34 4.09 14.57
N LEU A 83 10.21 4.48 15.12
CA LEU A 83 8.92 3.81 14.95
C LEU A 83 8.05 4.63 13.99
N LYS A 84 7.66 4.04 12.86
CA LYS A 84 6.65 4.61 11.97
C LYS A 84 5.27 4.32 12.57
N ARG A 85 4.64 5.34 13.14
CA ARG A 85 3.51 5.21 14.07
C ARG A 85 2.16 4.95 13.37
N GLU A 86 2.07 3.95 12.49
CA GLU A 86 0.83 3.60 11.79
C GLU A 86 -0.31 3.15 12.70
N GLU A 87 -0.01 2.75 13.95
CA GLU A 87 -1.02 2.44 14.94
C GLU A 87 -1.79 3.68 15.44
N LEU A 88 -1.34 4.89 15.07
CA LEU A 88 -2.06 6.14 15.35
C LEU A 88 -3.09 6.50 14.28
N ASN A 89 -3.13 5.78 13.15
CA ASN A 89 -4.18 5.98 12.16
C ASN A 89 -5.55 5.67 12.79
N HIS A 90 -6.61 6.33 12.30
CA HIS A 90 -7.97 5.95 12.68
C HIS A 90 -8.18 4.44 12.49
N THR A 91 -8.88 3.78 13.42
CA THR A 91 -8.99 2.31 13.57
C THR A 91 -7.76 1.57 14.15
N GLY A 92 -6.62 2.25 14.34
CA GLY A 92 -5.47 1.73 15.07
C GLY A 92 -4.54 0.82 14.27
N ALA A 93 -4.65 0.79 12.93
CA ALA A 93 -3.81 -0.04 12.07
C ALA A 93 -3.59 0.58 10.68
N HIS A 94 -2.54 0.12 10.00
CA HIS A 94 -2.22 0.55 8.64
C HIS A 94 -3.23 0.09 7.57
N LYS A 95 -4.19 -0.78 7.90
CA LYS A 95 -5.11 -1.40 6.91
C LYS A 95 -6.12 -0.41 6.31
N ILE A 96 -6.34 0.72 6.97
CA ILE A 96 -7.25 1.78 6.50
C ILE A 96 -6.58 2.71 5.47
N ASN A 97 -5.27 2.57 5.25
CA ASN A 97 -4.52 3.40 4.30
C ASN A 97 -4.88 3.10 2.84
#